data_AF-U3BE91-F1
#
_entry.id   AF-U3BE91-F1
#
_cell.length_a   1.000
_cell.length_b   1.000
_cell.length_c   1.000
_cell.angle_alpha   90.00
_cell.angle_beta   90.00
_cell.angle_gamma   90.00
#
_symmetry.space_group_name_H-M   'P 1'
#
loop_
_entity.id
_entity.type
_entity.pdbx_description
1 polymer ?
#
loop_
_entity_poly.entity_id
_entity_poly.type
_entity_poly.pdbx_seq_one_letter_code
_entity_poly.pdbx_strand_id
1 'polypeptide(L)'
;MSAAMAASTYAFETFSPDYSAQLTLDVASRSERDLTSENIGVITVFNQDGQPVITHSVDQLALPSDLSTPLHTNVLQIPYGEQSALIYQDLNLDGRKDFALQQGWYSCYGGPSFSIYLAGEDGSFSYNEAYSALASQYCGMFKVDAQQRALFTMTKSGCCWHKFDVYRAETQAPVLAESTVVIPVGMTFARYTRTTYSDGKNPSTALFYLMDDFAPPDDTPQTVLTFRLQKSPEKQVVVYISDERVDYALINADTQRVEFSAELAANRLLDWQSDEHKQDSGPIFLEQSARFVYRPQALSFQFGKTRYTIVDEPQRVGVDVQQGQQSFFLRGDVTSRNGSLTRLKQATVSNLKFN
;
A
#
# COMPACT_ATOMS: atom_id res chain seq x y z
N MET A 1 -29.78 -45.86 12.12
CA MET A 1 -28.57 -45.99 11.26
C MET A 1 -28.53 -44.74 10.40
N SER A 2 -27.68 -43.78 10.74
CA SER A 2 -27.48 -42.59 9.91
C SER A 2 -26.56 -42.97 8.76
N ALA A 3 -27.00 -42.79 7.53
CA ALA A 3 -26.15 -42.99 6.36
C ALA A 3 -25.06 -41.91 6.39
N ALA A 4 -23.80 -42.31 6.49
CA ALA A 4 -22.67 -41.41 6.26
C ALA A 4 -22.74 -40.98 4.78
N MET A 5 -22.98 -39.69 4.53
CA MET A 5 -22.83 -39.10 3.20
C MET A 5 -21.34 -39.11 2.85
N ALA A 6 -21.00 -39.58 1.64
CA ALA A 6 -19.63 -39.76 1.19
C ALA A 6 -18.91 -38.41 1.01
N ALA A 7 -17.61 -38.38 1.30
CA ALA A 7 -16.74 -37.24 1.00
C ALA A 7 -16.85 -36.84 -0.48
N SER A 8 -16.94 -35.55 -0.75
CA SER A 8 -17.03 -35.01 -2.11
C SER A 8 -15.66 -34.56 -2.57
N THR A 9 -15.29 -34.90 -3.81
CA THR A 9 -13.97 -34.58 -4.36
C THR A 9 -14.12 -33.67 -5.58
N TYR A 10 -13.30 -32.62 -5.63
CA TYR A 10 -13.31 -31.60 -6.66
C TYR A 10 -11.92 -31.48 -7.29
N ALA A 11 -11.87 -31.39 -8.61
CA ALA A 11 -10.61 -31.24 -9.33
C ALA A 11 -10.16 -29.77 -9.34
N PHE A 12 -8.86 -29.54 -9.39
CA PHE A 12 -8.28 -28.26 -9.77
C PHE A 12 -8.04 -28.19 -11.29
N GLU A 13 -8.02 -26.98 -11.85
CA GLU A 13 -7.56 -26.74 -13.22
C GLU A 13 -6.13 -27.26 -13.43
N THR A 14 -5.75 -27.57 -14.67
CA THR A 14 -4.38 -27.98 -14.99
C THR A 14 -3.40 -26.83 -14.72
N PHE A 15 -2.49 -27.04 -13.77
CA PHE A 15 -1.46 -26.06 -13.36
C PHE A 15 -0.02 -26.52 -13.65
N SER A 16 0.17 -27.81 -13.93
CA SER A 16 1.47 -28.45 -14.11
C SER A 16 1.35 -29.62 -15.09
N PRO A 17 2.39 -29.94 -15.89
CA PRO A 17 2.48 -31.20 -16.61
C PRO A 17 2.82 -32.40 -15.71
N ASP A 18 3.37 -32.15 -14.52
CA ASP A 18 3.95 -33.19 -13.66
C ASP A 18 3.08 -33.52 -12.44
N TYR A 19 2.12 -32.64 -12.13
CA TYR A 19 1.31 -32.75 -10.94
C TYR A 19 -0.17 -32.47 -11.25
N SER A 20 -1.04 -33.14 -10.49
CA SER A 20 -2.47 -32.85 -10.42
C SER A 20 -2.87 -32.66 -8.96
N ALA A 21 -4.02 -32.03 -8.71
CA ALA A 21 -4.52 -31.85 -7.35
C ALA A 21 -6.03 -32.04 -7.27
N GLN A 22 -6.48 -32.43 -6.08
CA GLN A 22 -7.91 -32.55 -5.75
C GLN A 22 -8.18 -31.98 -4.36
N LEU A 23 -9.36 -31.38 -4.21
CA LEU A 23 -9.93 -30.99 -2.92
C LEU A 23 -10.97 -32.03 -2.50
N THR A 24 -10.72 -32.72 -1.40
CA THR A 24 -11.71 -33.61 -0.77
C THR A 24 -12.32 -32.89 0.42
N LEU A 25 -13.63 -32.63 0.36
CA LEU A 25 -14.37 -32.04 1.46
C LEU A 25 -15.03 -33.14 2.30
N ASP A 26 -14.82 -33.07 3.62
CA ASP A 26 -15.49 -33.94 4.58
C ASP A 26 -16.80 -33.28 5.04
N VAL A 27 -17.78 -33.30 4.14
CA VAL A 27 -19.06 -32.59 4.31
C VAL A 27 -20.08 -33.38 5.13
N ALA A 28 -19.69 -34.49 5.76
CA ALA A 28 -20.61 -35.54 6.23
C ALA A 28 -21.63 -35.12 7.32
N SER A 29 -21.66 -33.85 7.77
CA SER A 29 -22.65 -33.39 8.75
C SER A 29 -22.89 -31.87 8.84
N ARG A 30 -22.35 -31.04 7.94
CA ARG A 30 -22.26 -29.60 8.16
C ARG A 30 -23.44 -28.83 7.53
N SER A 31 -24.20 -28.11 8.35
CA SER A 31 -25.20 -27.14 7.89
C SER A 31 -24.50 -25.91 7.28
N GLU A 32 -25.20 -25.06 6.51
CA GLU A 32 -24.62 -23.79 5.99
C GLU A 32 -23.97 -22.92 7.08
N ARG A 33 -24.36 -23.09 8.36
CA ARG A 33 -23.75 -22.42 9.52
C ARG A 33 -22.41 -23.02 9.99
N ASP A 34 -22.12 -24.27 9.62
CA ASP A 34 -20.93 -25.01 10.02
C ASP A 34 -19.74 -24.82 9.06
N LEU A 35 -19.90 -24.09 7.95
CA LEU A 35 -18.80 -23.67 7.06
C LEU A 35 -17.86 -22.63 7.72
N THR A 36 -18.10 -22.29 8.98
CA THR A 36 -17.24 -21.48 9.85
C THR A 36 -16.35 -22.32 10.78
N SER A 37 -16.47 -23.66 10.75
CA SER A 37 -15.69 -24.57 11.59
C SER A 37 -14.40 -25.01 10.91
N GLU A 38 -13.33 -25.07 11.68
CA GLU A 38 -12.00 -25.53 11.28
C GLU A 38 -12.05 -26.95 10.66
N ASN A 39 -11.04 -27.26 9.84
CA ASN A 39 -10.87 -28.48 9.05
C ASN A 39 -12.11 -28.90 8.23
N ILE A 40 -12.34 -28.23 7.08
CA ILE A 40 -13.41 -28.52 6.12
C ILE A 40 -13.05 -29.60 5.10
N GLY A 41 -11.75 -29.93 4.96
CA GLY A 41 -11.30 -30.87 3.96
C GLY A 41 -9.78 -30.93 3.79
N VAL A 42 -9.35 -31.52 2.68
CA VAL A 42 -7.94 -31.78 2.38
C VAL A 42 -7.66 -31.49 0.91
N ILE A 43 -6.62 -30.71 0.63
CA ILE A 43 -6.01 -30.64 -0.70
C ILE A 43 -4.95 -31.73 -0.79
N THR A 44 -5.06 -32.60 -1.79
CA THR A 44 -4.03 -33.60 -2.10
C THR A 44 -3.43 -33.30 -3.46
N VAL A 45 -2.10 -33.21 -3.51
CA VAL A 45 -1.32 -33.08 -4.75
C VAL A 45 -0.75 -34.46 -5.10
N PHE A 46 -0.88 -34.86 -6.35
CA PHE A 46 -0.43 -36.15 -6.88
C PHE A 46 0.64 -35.96 -7.96
N ASN A 47 1.60 -36.88 -8.03
CA ASN A 47 2.52 -36.99 -9.16
C ASN A 47 1.84 -37.68 -10.37
N GLN A 48 2.59 -37.84 -11.48
CA GLN A 48 2.10 -38.50 -12.70
C GLN A 48 1.66 -39.96 -12.50
N ASP A 49 2.25 -40.66 -11.52
CA ASP A 49 1.89 -42.05 -11.18
C ASP A 49 0.63 -42.13 -10.30
N GLY A 50 0.03 -40.99 -9.96
CA GLY A 50 -1.15 -40.89 -9.09
C GLY A 50 -0.83 -41.07 -7.60
N GLN A 51 0.44 -41.03 -7.20
CA GLN A 51 0.84 -41.10 -5.81
C GLN A 51 0.75 -39.72 -5.15
N PRO A 52 0.20 -39.61 -3.94
CA PRO A 52 0.14 -38.34 -3.23
C PRO A 52 1.55 -37.91 -2.81
N VAL A 53 1.90 -36.66 -3.15
CA VAL A 53 3.19 -36.03 -2.78
C VAL A 53 3.01 -34.95 -1.71
N ILE A 54 1.82 -34.35 -1.61
CA ILE A 54 1.44 -33.43 -0.53
C ILE A 54 0.00 -33.73 -0.13
N THR A 55 -0.26 -33.74 1.17
CA THR A 55 -1.61 -33.80 1.74
C THR A 55 -1.73 -32.65 2.75
N HIS A 56 -2.61 -31.70 2.47
CA HIS A 56 -2.73 -30.44 3.21
C HIS A 56 -4.15 -30.27 3.75
N SER A 57 -4.28 -30.16 5.07
CA SER A 57 -5.56 -29.87 5.72
C SER A 57 -6.00 -28.44 5.41
N VAL A 58 -7.28 -28.29 5.07
CA VAL A 58 -7.91 -27.00 4.78
C VAL A 58 -8.88 -26.70 5.91
N ASP A 59 -8.59 -25.64 6.65
CA ASP A 59 -9.44 -25.23 7.75
C ASP A 59 -10.67 -24.46 7.27
N GLN A 60 -10.47 -23.53 6.33
CA GLN A 60 -11.55 -22.74 5.75
C GLN A 60 -11.22 -22.40 4.30
N LEU A 61 -12.24 -22.40 3.43
CA LEU A 61 -12.07 -22.05 2.02
C LEU A 61 -13.35 -21.47 1.44
N ALA A 62 -13.22 -20.42 0.63
CA ALA A 62 -14.33 -19.92 -0.18
C ALA A 62 -14.45 -20.84 -1.40
N LEU A 63 -15.62 -21.45 -1.54
CA LEU A 63 -15.93 -22.29 -2.68
C LEU A 63 -16.74 -21.48 -3.71
N PRO A 64 -16.49 -21.68 -5.01
CA PRO A 64 -17.35 -21.10 -6.04
C PRO A 64 -18.78 -21.66 -5.89
N SER A 65 -19.77 -20.90 -6.35
CA SER A 65 -21.17 -21.33 -6.36
C SER A 65 -21.42 -22.52 -7.29
N ASP A 66 -20.59 -22.69 -8.32
CA ASP A 66 -20.63 -23.82 -9.23
C ASP A 66 -19.38 -24.70 -9.06
N LEU A 67 -19.58 -25.85 -8.40
CA LEU A 67 -18.56 -26.88 -8.19
C LEU A 67 -18.56 -27.96 -9.29
N SER A 68 -19.32 -27.77 -10.38
CA SER A 68 -19.28 -28.66 -11.54
C SER A 68 -18.07 -28.40 -12.45
N THR A 69 -17.40 -27.26 -12.26
CA THR A 69 -16.17 -26.89 -12.98
C THR A 69 -14.94 -27.04 -12.07
N PRO A 70 -13.75 -27.32 -12.65
CA PRO A 70 -12.51 -27.38 -11.87
C PRO A 70 -12.21 -26.06 -11.15
N LEU A 71 -11.64 -26.14 -9.95
CA LEU A 71 -11.24 -24.99 -9.15
C LEU A 71 -10.07 -24.26 -9.79
N HIS A 72 -10.12 -22.93 -9.82
CA HIS A 72 -9.06 -22.09 -10.37
C HIS A 72 -7.72 -22.29 -9.64
N THR A 73 -6.64 -22.19 -10.40
CA THR A 73 -5.26 -22.28 -9.89
C THR A 73 -4.42 -21.09 -10.34
N ASN A 74 -3.36 -20.77 -9.59
CA ASN A 74 -2.38 -19.74 -9.94
C ASN A 74 -2.94 -18.31 -10.10
N VAL A 75 -4.17 -18.03 -9.68
CA VAL A 75 -4.69 -16.67 -9.62
C VAL A 75 -4.09 -16.00 -8.38
N LEU A 76 -3.40 -14.87 -8.60
CA LEU A 76 -2.76 -14.09 -7.54
C LEU A 76 -2.92 -12.60 -7.83
N GLN A 77 -4.07 -12.05 -7.49
CA GLN A 77 -4.41 -10.64 -7.68
C GLN A 77 -4.23 -9.87 -6.37
N ILE A 78 -3.02 -9.40 -6.12
CA ILE A 78 -2.66 -8.65 -4.90
C ILE A 78 -2.93 -7.15 -5.11
N PRO A 79 -3.42 -6.40 -4.09
CA PRO A 79 -3.64 -6.86 -2.71
C PRO A 79 -5.06 -7.34 -2.39
N TYR A 80 -6.07 -7.12 -3.25
CA TYR A 80 -7.49 -7.31 -2.90
C TYR A 80 -8.30 -8.14 -3.90
N GLY A 81 -7.69 -8.65 -4.95
CA GLY A 81 -8.36 -9.51 -5.91
C GLY A 81 -8.34 -10.98 -5.50
N GLU A 82 -8.73 -11.83 -6.43
CA GLU A 82 -8.79 -13.27 -6.23
C GLU A 82 -7.39 -13.86 -5.95
N GLN A 83 -7.34 -14.83 -5.01
CA GLN A 83 -6.18 -15.66 -4.74
C GLN A 83 -6.63 -17.12 -4.74
N SER A 84 -6.12 -17.93 -5.66
CA SER A 84 -6.50 -19.34 -5.79
C SER A 84 -6.05 -20.15 -4.57
N ALA A 85 -6.82 -21.16 -4.19
CA ALA A 85 -6.49 -22.08 -3.10
C ALA A 85 -5.20 -22.88 -3.34
N LEU A 86 -4.77 -23.00 -4.61
CA LEU A 86 -3.53 -23.64 -5.02
C LEU A 86 -2.77 -22.73 -5.97
N ILE A 87 -1.52 -22.45 -5.63
CA ILE A 87 -0.56 -21.71 -6.44
C ILE A 87 0.70 -22.57 -6.58
N TYR A 88 1.17 -22.72 -7.83
CA TYR A 88 2.35 -23.50 -8.21
C TYR A 88 3.35 -22.62 -8.97
N GLN A 89 4.29 -22.02 -8.24
CA GLN A 89 5.23 -20.99 -8.73
C GLN A 89 6.58 -21.12 -8.02
N ASP A 90 7.64 -20.56 -8.58
CA ASP A 90 8.95 -20.47 -7.90
C ASP A 90 8.89 -19.38 -6.82
N LEU A 91 8.63 -19.79 -5.57
CA LEU A 91 8.33 -18.89 -4.46
C LEU A 91 9.59 -18.43 -3.72
N ASN A 92 10.66 -19.23 -3.76
CA ASN A 92 11.94 -18.91 -3.16
C ASN A 92 13.02 -18.46 -4.17
N LEU A 93 12.67 -18.34 -5.46
CA LEU A 93 13.53 -17.87 -6.55
C LEU A 93 14.79 -18.71 -6.75
N ASP A 94 14.65 -20.02 -6.57
CA ASP A 94 15.71 -21.03 -6.74
C ASP A 94 15.65 -21.76 -8.10
N GLY A 95 14.64 -21.46 -8.92
CA GLY A 95 14.43 -22.05 -10.25
C GLY A 95 13.54 -23.29 -10.26
N ARG A 96 13.08 -23.79 -9.10
CA ARG A 96 12.08 -24.84 -8.99
C ARG A 96 10.74 -24.23 -8.59
N LYS A 97 9.64 -24.85 -9.01
CA LYS A 97 8.31 -24.40 -8.59
C LYS A 97 7.92 -25.09 -7.28
N ASP A 98 7.35 -24.30 -6.40
CA ASP A 98 6.87 -24.64 -5.07
C ASP A 98 5.34 -24.62 -5.05
N PHE A 99 4.76 -25.15 -3.96
CA PHE A 99 3.32 -25.08 -3.73
C PHE A 99 2.98 -24.10 -2.61
N ALA A 100 2.05 -23.20 -2.88
CA ALA A 100 1.29 -22.47 -1.87
C ALA A 100 -0.12 -23.05 -1.84
N LEU A 101 -0.50 -23.63 -0.71
CA LEU A 101 -1.81 -24.24 -0.48
C LEU A 101 -2.55 -23.43 0.59
N GLN A 102 -3.77 -22.98 0.27
CA GLN A 102 -4.55 -22.19 1.20
C GLN A 102 -5.00 -23.06 2.37
N GLN A 103 -4.59 -22.66 3.57
CA GLN A 103 -4.99 -23.29 4.81
C GLN A 103 -6.34 -22.72 5.29
N GLY A 104 -6.55 -21.41 5.16
CA GLY A 104 -7.66 -20.75 5.83
C GLY A 104 -7.76 -19.26 5.55
N TRP A 105 -8.40 -18.55 6.48
CA TRP A 105 -8.60 -17.10 6.46
C TRP A 105 -7.90 -16.43 7.65
N TYR A 106 -6.63 -16.79 7.89
CA TYR A 106 -5.88 -16.36 9.08
C TYR A 106 -5.01 -15.11 8.86
N SER A 107 -5.00 -14.55 7.65
CA SER A 107 -4.28 -13.32 7.30
C SER A 107 -5.06 -12.07 7.75
N CYS A 108 -4.49 -10.87 7.54
CA CYS A 108 -5.12 -9.61 7.96
C CYS A 108 -6.62 -9.56 7.61
N TYR A 109 -7.46 -9.14 8.56
CA TYR A 109 -8.90 -8.94 8.34
C TYR A 109 -9.65 -10.18 7.81
N GLY A 110 -9.17 -11.39 8.15
CA GLY A 110 -9.75 -12.62 7.63
C GLY A 110 -9.40 -12.87 6.17
N GLY A 111 -8.24 -12.39 5.71
CA GLY A 111 -7.72 -12.65 4.37
C GLY A 111 -7.18 -14.08 4.23
N PRO A 112 -6.92 -14.56 3.00
CA PRO A 112 -6.47 -15.93 2.76
C PRO A 112 -5.07 -16.14 3.34
N SER A 113 -4.82 -17.31 3.94
CA SER A 113 -3.53 -17.69 4.52
C SER A 113 -3.05 -19.01 3.94
N PHE A 114 -1.74 -19.11 3.66
CA PHE A 114 -1.18 -20.23 2.92
C PHE A 114 -0.05 -20.94 3.66
N SER A 115 -0.02 -22.26 3.49
CA SER A 115 1.16 -23.08 3.79
C SER A 115 2.00 -23.25 2.54
N ILE A 116 3.31 -23.03 2.68
CA ILE A 116 4.28 -23.11 1.60
C ILE A 116 5.05 -24.41 1.71
N TYR A 117 5.10 -25.15 0.60
CA TYR A 117 5.87 -26.37 0.44
C TYR A 117 6.93 -26.14 -0.64
N LEU A 118 8.19 -26.05 -0.22
CA LEU A 118 9.32 -25.81 -1.13
C LEU A 118 9.78 -27.11 -1.79
N ALA A 119 10.17 -27.02 -3.05
CA ALA A 119 10.74 -28.11 -3.80
C ALA A 119 12.22 -28.36 -3.44
N GLY A 120 12.54 -29.60 -3.07
CA GLY A 120 13.90 -30.09 -2.93
C GLY A 120 14.56 -30.40 -4.27
N GLU A 121 15.89 -30.52 -4.27
CA GLU A 121 16.66 -30.92 -5.46
C GLU A 121 16.29 -32.33 -5.96
N ASP A 122 15.80 -33.18 -5.07
CA ASP A 122 15.34 -34.54 -5.35
C ASP A 122 13.88 -34.60 -5.84
N GLY A 123 13.22 -33.45 -5.99
CA GLY A 123 11.82 -33.34 -6.38
C GLY A 123 10.82 -33.60 -5.25
N SER A 124 11.29 -33.77 -4.00
CA SER A 124 10.42 -33.83 -2.82
C SER A 124 9.88 -32.45 -2.46
N PHE A 125 8.77 -32.40 -1.72
CA PHE A 125 8.19 -31.15 -1.22
C PHE A 125 8.17 -31.13 0.30
N SER A 126 8.67 -30.05 0.90
CA SER A 126 8.74 -29.90 2.35
C SER A 126 8.07 -28.61 2.79
N TYR A 127 7.22 -28.70 3.82
CA TYR A 127 6.64 -27.54 4.47
C TYR A 127 7.75 -26.60 4.96
N ASN A 128 7.61 -25.30 4.67
CA ASN A 128 8.54 -24.28 5.10
C ASN A 128 7.84 -23.24 5.98
N GLU A 129 8.20 -23.22 7.26
CA GLU A 129 7.60 -22.33 8.26
C GLU A 129 7.83 -20.85 7.93
N ALA A 130 9.04 -20.47 7.52
CA ALA A 130 9.38 -19.07 7.29
C ALA A 130 8.60 -18.47 6.10
N TYR A 131 8.50 -19.19 4.99
CA TYR A 131 7.70 -18.78 3.85
C TYR A 131 6.19 -18.83 4.14
N SER A 132 5.73 -19.81 4.92
CA SER A 132 4.33 -19.89 5.37
C SER A 132 3.94 -18.72 6.28
N ALA A 133 4.86 -18.26 7.12
CA ALA A 133 4.67 -17.07 7.95
C ALA A 133 4.47 -15.82 7.09
N LEU A 134 5.24 -15.65 6.00
CA LEU A 134 5.03 -14.54 5.06
C LEU A 134 3.66 -14.58 4.37
N ALA A 135 3.10 -15.76 4.14
CA ALA A 135 1.81 -15.92 3.49
C ALA A 135 0.61 -15.97 4.46
N SER A 136 0.85 -15.82 5.77
CA SER A 136 -0.19 -15.91 6.81
C SER A 136 -0.19 -14.75 7.81
N GLN A 137 0.95 -14.10 8.06
CA GLN A 137 1.06 -12.99 9.02
C GLN A 137 0.83 -11.61 8.37
N TYR A 138 0.66 -11.58 7.05
CA TYR A 138 0.44 -10.38 6.25
C TYR A 138 -0.98 -10.39 5.68
N CYS A 139 -1.30 -9.47 4.77
CA CYS A 139 -2.63 -9.34 4.22
C CYS A 139 -2.79 -10.20 2.95
N GLY A 140 -2.58 -11.51 3.09
CA GLY A 140 -2.67 -12.49 2.01
C GLY A 140 -1.33 -13.08 1.59
N MET A 141 -1.33 -13.76 0.44
CA MET A 141 -0.12 -14.31 -0.17
C MET A 141 0.85 -13.19 -0.58
N PHE A 142 2.15 -13.43 -0.41
CA PHE A 142 3.19 -12.51 -0.86
C PHE A 142 3.33 -12.51 -2.39
N LYS A 143 3.72 -11.37 -2.97
CA LYS A 143 4.03 -11.29 -4.40
C LYS A 143 5.49 -11.66 -4.64
N VAL A 144 5.74 -12.51 -5.63
CA VAL A 144 7.09 -12.78 -6.13
C VAL A 144 7.41 -11.84 -7.30
N ASP A 145 8.57 -11.18 -7.26
CA ASP A 145 9.13 -10.44 -8.38
C ASP A 145 10.49 -11.06 -8.76
N ALA A 146 10.47 -11.88 -9.81
CA ALA A 146 11.66 -12.54 -10.32
C ALA A 146 12.68 -11.55 -10.92
N GLN A 147 12.22 -10.42 -11.46
CA GLN A 147 13.11 -9.41 -12.06
C GLN A 147 13.93 -8.69 -11.00
N GLN A 148 13.29 -8.34 -9.88
CA GLN A 148 13.95 -7.69 -8.74
C GLN A 148 14.53 -8.70 -7.74
N ARG A 149 14.28 -9.99 -7.94
CA ARG A 149 14.58 -11.09 -7.00
C ARG A 149 14.07 -10.80 -5.57
N ALA A 150 12.83 -10.33 -5.48
CA ALA A 150 12.24 -9.83 -4.25
C ALA A 150 10.86 -10.43 -3.99
N LEU A 151 10.48 -10.50 -2.72
CA LEU A 151 9.15 -10.87 -2.26
C LEU A 151 8.51 -9.66 -1.60
N PHE A 152 7.26 -9.37 -1.92
CA PHE A 152 6.53 -8.22 -1.38
C PHE A 152 5.38 -8.67 -0.51
N THR A 153 5.30 -8.12 0.70
CA THR A 153 4.16 -8.29 1.59
C THR A 153 3.54 -6.93 1.94
N MET A 154 2.30 -6.98 2.41
CA MET A 154 1.58 -5.80 2.85
C MET A 154 0.86 -6.10 4.16
N THR A 155 0.96 -5.17 5.11
CA THR A 155 0.15 -5.13 6.33
C THR A 155 -0.59 -3.80 6.35
N LYS A 156 -1.80 -3.77 6.92
CA LYS A 156 -2.52 -2.52 7.14
C LYS A 156 -3.29 -2.53 8.44
N SER A 157 -3.67 -1.34 8.90
CA SER A 157 -4.75 -1.16 9.87
C SER A 157 -6.05 -0.84 9.13
N GLY A 158 -7.17 -0.76 9.85
CA GLY A 158 -8.52 -0.73 9.26
C GLY A 158 -8.81 0.50 8.39
N CYS A 159 -7.90 1.48 8.34
CA CYS A 159 -7.98 2.61 7.42
C CYS A 159 -6.60 2.93 6.84
N CYS A 160 -5.78 3.64 7.62
CA CYS A 160 -4.87 4.60 7.01
C CYS A 160 -3.40 4.20 7.19
N TRP A 161 -3.07 3.38 8.19
CA TRP A 161 -1.72 2.86 8.35
C TRP A 161 -1.50 1.68 7.40
N HIS A 162 -0.45 1.78 6.59
CA HIS A 162 -0.01 0.71 5.71
C HIS A 162 1.47 0.43 5.93
N LYS A 163 1.88 -0.82 5.78
CA LYS A 163 3.27 -1.25 5.79
C LYS A 163 3.50 -2.17 4.61
N PHE A 164 4.55 -1.86 3.85
CA PHE A 164 5.00 -2.65 2.73
C PHE A 164 6.40 -3.15 3.06
N ASP A 165 6.57 -4.46 3.10
CA ASP A 165 7.88 -5.06 3.32
C ASP A 165 8.37 -5.72 2.04
N VAL A 166 9.67 -5.58 1.82
CA VAL A 166 10.41 -6.22 0.74
C VAL A 166 11.39 -7.19 1.37
N TYR A 167 11.28 -8.45 0.99
CA TYR A 167 12.19 -9.51 1.40
C TYR A 167 13.06 -9.93 0.22
N ARG A 168 14.31 -10.26 0.52
CA ARG A 168 15.14 -11.04 -0.38
C ARG A 168 14.82 -12.52 -0.18
N ALA A 169 14.60 -13.23 -1.28
CA ALA A 169 14.42 -14.66 -1.24
C ALA A 169 15.77 -15.36 -0.96
N GLU A 170 15.75 -16.33 -0.06
CA GLU A 170 16.87 -17.22 0.27
C GLU A 170 16.30 -18.63 0.41
N THR A 171 17.11 -19.66 0.20
CA THR A 171 16.66 -21.05 0.05
C THR A 171 15.71 -21.54 1.15
N GLN A 172 15.95 -21.17 2.41
CA GLN A 172 15.16 -21.66 3.56
C GLN A 172 14.32 -20.59 4.27
N ALA A 173 14.74 -19.33 4.25
CA ALA A 173 14.06 -18.27 4.99
C ALA A 173 14.29 -16.91 4.34
N PRO A 174 13.21 -16.19 3.95
CA PRO A 174 13.34 -14.88 3.35
C PRO A 174 13.90 -13.88 4.36
N VAL A 175 14.73 -12.94 3.89
CA VAL A 175 15.39 -11.93 4.73
C VAL A 175 14.80 -10.55 4.44
N LEU A 176 14.32 -9.86 5.47
CA LEU A 176 13.79 -8.50 5.33
C LEU A 176 14.89 -7.57 4.81
N ALA A 177 14.62 -6.91 3.68
CA ALA A 177 15.54 -5.98 3.02
C ALA A 177 15.07 -4.52 3.17
N GLU A 178 13.77 -4.29 3.08
CA GLU A 178 13.18 -2.96 3.26
C GLU A 178 11.81 -3.08 3.95
N SER A 179 11.49 -2.12 4.81
CA SER A 179 10.16 -1.91 5.38
C SER A 179 9.77 -0.46 5.18
N THR A 180 8.68 -0.21 4.47
CA THR A 180 8.12 1.14 4.27
C THR A 180 6.78 1.24 4.98
N VAL A 181 6.71 2.06 6.02
CA VAL A 181 5.46 2.43 6.70
C VAL A 181 4.92 3.71 6.07
N VAL A 182 3.65 3.71 5.70
CA VAL A 182 2.94 4.82 5.09
C VAL A 182 1.76 5.22 5.99
N ILE A 183 1.73 6.50 6.35
CA ILE A 183 0.69 7.09 7.20
C ILE A 183 0.21 8.37 6.52
N PRO A 184 -1.07 8.46 6.12
CA PRO A 184 -1.66 9.70 5.65
C PRO A 184 -1.52 10.83 6.68
N VAL A 185 -1.25 12.02 6.19
CA VAL A 185 -1.14 13.26 6.95
C VAL A 185 -2.08 14.27 6.31
N GLY A 186 -3.20 14.53 6.98
CA GLY A 186 -4.33 15.22 6.35
C GLY A 186 -4.90 14.40 5.19
N MET A 187 -5.47 15.10 4.21
CA MET A 187 -6.07 14.48 3.01
C MET A 187 -5.17 14.56 1.77
N THR A 188 -4.00 15.22 1.86
CA THR A 188 -3.15 15.52 0.70
C THR A 188 -1.77 14.86 0.74
N PHE A 189 -1.26 14.55 1.93
CA PHE A 189 0.09 14.03 2.09
C PHE A 189 0.07 12.64 2.70
N ALA A 190 1.14 11.90 2.44
CA ALA A 190 1.48 10.73 3.24
C ALA A 190 2.92 10.83 3.73
N ARG A 191 3.12 10.49 5.00
CA ARG A 191 4.42 10.31 5.61
C ARG A 191 4.90 8.89 5.33
N TYR A 192 6.10 8.81 4.77
CA TYR A 192 6.82 7.57 4.54
C TYR A 192 7.97 7.47 5.53
N THR A 193 7.99 6.37 6.26
CA THR A 193 9.13 5.93 7.05
C THR A 193 9.68 4.68 6.39
N ARG A 194 10.78 4.82 5.66
CA ARG A 194 11.47 3.72 4.99
C ARG A 194 12.66 3.29 5.83
N THR A 195 12.73 2.00 6.15
CA THR A 195 13.85 1.39 6.84
C THR A 195 14.47 0.33 5.93
N THR A 196 15.75 0.49 5.60
CA THR A 196 16.52 -0.43 4.75
C THR A 196 17.54 -1.21 5.58
N TYR A 197 17.69 -2.51 5.30
CA TYR A 197 18.59 -3.42 6.01
C TYR A 197 19.69 -3.91 5.07
N SER A 198 20.79 -3.14 4.96
CA SER A 198 21.86 -3.41 3.99
C SER A 198 22.54 -4.78 4.13
N ASP A 199 22.52 -5.36 5.35
CA ASP A 199 23.06 -6.68 5.70
C ASP A 199 22.02 -7.58 6.40
N GLY A 200 20.74 -7.19 6.36
CA GLY A 200 19.65 -7.85 7.09
C GLY A 200 19.64 -7.60 8.61
N LYS A 201 20.56 -6.80 9.17
CA LYS A 201 20.69 -6.58 10.62
C LYS A 201 20.76 -5.11 11.03
N ASN A 202 21.45 -4.28 10.26
CA ASN A 202 21.68 -2.88 10.57
C ASN A 202 20.73 -1.97 9.77
N PRO A 203 19.67 -1.43 10.42
CA PRO A 203 18.71 -0.57 9.75
C PRO A 203 19.27 0.84 9.51
N SER A 204 18.98 1.38 8.33
CA SER A 204 19.03 2.83 8.05
C SER A 204 17.62 3.32 7.78
N THR A 205 17.18 4.37 8.47
CA THR A 205 15.82 4.91 8.36
C THR A 205 15.83 6.28 7.69
N ALA A 206 14.97 6.44 6.69
CA ALA A 206 14.67 7.70 6.02
C ALA A 206 13.21 8.08 6.24
N LEU A 207 12.97 9.35 6.55
CA LEU A 207 11.64 9.93 6.69
C LEU A 207 11.42 10.96 5.58
N PHE A 208 10.31 10.85 4.86
CA PHE A 208 9.91 11.80 3.83
C PHE A 208 8.40 11.87 3.68
N TYR A 209 7.93 12.88 2.94
CA TYR A 209 6.52 13.10 2.67
C TYR A 209 6.33 13.13 1.16
N LEU A 210 5.29 12.46 0.67
CA LEU A 210 4.84 12.60 -0.71
C LEU A 210 3.47 13.29 -0.70
N MET A 211 3.22 14.08 -1.74
CA MET A 211 1.87 14.43 -2.11
C MET A 211 1.30 13.21 -2.83
N ASP A 212 0.33 12.55 -2.22
CA ASP A 212 -0.11 11.22 -2.64
C ASP A 212 -1.63 11.12 -2.64
N ASP A 213 -2.18 10.41 -3.62
CA ASP A 213 -3.61 10.26 -3.87
C ASP A 213 -4.20 9.17 -2.96
N PHE A 214 -3.99 9.28 -1.64
CA PHE A 214 -4.64 8.41 -0.65
C PHE A 214 -6.12 8.77 -0.45
N ALA A 215 -6.53 9.96 -0.88
CA ALA A 215 -7.91 10.38 -0.80
C ALA A 215 -8.77 9.57 -1.77
N PRO A 216 -10.01 9.18 -1.39
CA PRO A 216 -11.01 8.72 -2.35
C PRO A 216 -11.10 9.67 -3.56
N PRO A 217 -11.54 9.19 -4.74
CA PRO A 217 -11.65 10.03 -5.94
C PRO A 217 -12.42 11.34 -5.72
N ASP A 218 -13.42 11.33 -4.83
CA ASP A 218 -14.26 12.49 -4.51
C ASP A 218 -13.55 13.53 -3.60
N ASP A 219 -12.50 13.11 -2.88
CA ASP A 219 -11.73 13.93 -1.94
C ASP A 219 -10.33 14.29 -2.46
N THR A 220 -10.05 13.96 -3.74
CA THR A 220 -8.75 14.21 -4.36
C THR A 220 -8.43 15.72 -4.39
N PRO A 221 -7.24 16.15 -3.95
CA PRO A 221 -6.85 17.55 -3.97
C PRO A 221 -7.01 18.19 -5.36
N GLN A 222 -7.82 19.25 -5.42
CA GLN A 222 -8.06 19.99 -6.66
C GLN A 222 -6.94 21.00 -6.88
N THR A 223 -6.13 20.77 -7.92
CA THR A 223 -5.04 21.68 -8.28
C THR A 223 -5.59 23.02 -8.81
N VAL A 224 -5.18 24.11 -8.17
CA VAL A 224 -5.55 25.50 -8.51
C VAL A 224 -4.53 26.13 -9.44
N LEU A 225 -3.26 26.05 -9.06
CA LEU A 225 -2.12 26.63 -9.79
C LEU A 225 -0.89 25.76 -9.58
N THR A 226 -0.16 25.48 -10.66
CA THR A 226 1.20 24.95 -10.58
C THR A 226 2.15 25.70 -11.50
N PHE A 227 3.43 25.69 -11.15
CA PHE A 227 4.54 26.10 -12.01
C PHE A 227 5.87 25.55 -11.47
N ARG A 228 6.86 25.34 -12.34
CA ARG A 228 8.23 24.97 -11.98
C ARG A 228 9.09 26.19 -11.68
N LEU A 229 10.12 26.06 -10.85
CA LEU A 229 11.08 27.13 -10.59
C LEU A 229 12.14 27.21 -11.70
N GLN A 230 12.49 28.41 -12.17
CA GLN A 230 13.41 28.57 -13.30
C GLN A 230 14.83 28.07 -13.00
N LYS A 231 15.32 28.31 -11.78
CA LYS A 231 16.68 27.92 -11.36
C LYS A 231 16.76 26.49 -10.81
N SER A 232 15.60 25.86 -10.60
CA SER A 232 15.47 24.51 -10.04
C SER A 232 14.25 23.85 -10.68
N PRO A 233 14.36 23.46 -11.97
CA PRO A 233 13.22 22.98 -12.76
C PRO A 233 12.64 21.64 -12.25
N GLU A 234 13.34 20.94 -11.37
CA GLU A 234 12.87 19.78 -10.62
C GLU A 234 11.92 20.18 -9.47
N LYS A 235 11.86 21.45 -9.09
CA LYS A 235 10.97 21.96 -8.04
C LYS A 235 9.70 22.53 -8.66
N GLN A 236 8.56 22.10 -8.15
CA GLN A 236 7.25 22.57 -8.57
C GLN A 236 6.51 23.17 -7.39
N VAL A 237 5.97 24.36 -7.61
CA VAL A 237 4.99 24.98 -6.74
C VAL A 237 3.62 24.41 -7.09
N VAL A 238 2.86 24.02 -6.06
CA VAL A 238 1.50 23.55 -6.17
C VAL A 238 0.64 24.33 -5.18
N VAL A 239 -0.41 24.97 -5.68
CA VAL A 239 -1.52 25.50 -4.89
C VAL A 239 -2.73 24.62 -5.20
N TYR A 240 -3.38 24.10 -4.17
CA TYR A 240 -4.48 23.17 -4.31
C TYR A 240 -5.58 23.47 -3.28
N ILE A 241 -6.76 22.91 -3.53
CA ILE A 241 -7.86 22.85 -2.58
C ILE A 241 -8.05 21.39 -2.17
N SER A 242 -8.05 21.12 -0.88
CA SER A 242 -8.38 19.81 -0.32
C SER A 242 -9.25 20.02 0.92
N ASP A 243 -10.31 19.23 1.08
CA ASP A 243 -11.23 19.31 2.22
C ASP A 243 -11.77 20.73 2.49
N GLU A 244 -12.20 21.44 1.44
CA GLU A 244 -12.66 22.85 1.52
C GLU A 244 -11.61 23.84 2.09
N ARG A 245 -10.31 23.52 1.96
CA ARG A 245 -9.21 24.39 2.38
C ARG A 245 -8.23 24.59 1.24
N VAL A 246 -7.70 25.81 1.11
CA VAL A 246 -6.57 26.10 0.21
C VAL A 246 -5.27 25.77 0.94
N ASP A 247 -4.33 25.13 0.25
CA ASP A 247 -2.97 25.00 0.73
C ASP A 247 -1.92 25.14 -0.40
N TYR A 248 -0.65 25.16 0.02
CA TYR A 248 0.53 25.35 -0.80
C TYR A 248 1.60 24.30 -0.46
N ALA A 249 2.16 23.69 -1.50
CA ALA A 249 3.33 22.83 -1.40
C ALA A 249 4.41 23.22 -2.42
N LEU A 250 5.67 23.07 -2.01
CA LEU A 250 6.84 22.96 -2.87
C LEU A 250 7.25 21.49 -2.90
N ILE A 251 7.18 20.89 -4.08
CA ILE A 251 7.48 19.48 -4.30
C ILE A 251 8.61 19.30 -5.30
N ASN A 252 9.25 18.14 -5.27
CA ASN A 252 9.98 17.63 -6.42
C ASN A 252 8.97 17.16 -7.48
N ALA A 253 9.03 17.71 -8.68
CA ALA A 253 8.08 17.46 -9.76
C ALA A 253 8.12 16.01 -10.26
N ASP A 254 9.28 15.36 -10.21
CA ASP A 254 9.49 14.03 -10.76
C ASP A 254 9.16 12.94 -9.74
N THR A 255 9.40 13.20 -8.44
CA THR A 255 9.18 12.20 -7.37
C THR A 255 7.99 12.51 -6.47
N GLN A 256 7.28 13.64 -6.68
CA GLN A 256 6.20 14.14 -5.81
C GLN A 256 6.62 14.35 -4.33
N ARG A 257 7.94 14.39 -4.06
CA ARG A 257 8.45 14.53 -2.70
C ARG A 257 8.21 15.95 -2.20
N VAL A 258 7.54 16.08 -1.07
CA VAL A 258 7.25 17.37 -0.44
C VAL A 258 8.51 17.87 0.26
N GLU A 259 8.97 19.04 -0.15
CA GLU A 259 10.11 19.72 0.46
C GLU A 259 9.65 20.78 1.44
N PHE A 260 8.49 21.38 1.17
CA PHE A 260 7.83 22.31 2.06
C PHE A 260 6.32 22.31 1.78
N SER A 261 5.48 22.38 2.81
CA SER A 261 4.09 22.80 2.67
C SER A 261 3.69 23.68 3.85
N ALA A 262 2.70 24.55 3.64
CA ALA A 262 2.27 25.43 4.72
C ALA A 262 1.55 24.65 5.84
N GLU A 263 0.75 23.64 5.49
CA GLU A 263 0.10 22.72 6.43
C GLU A 263 1.11 21.90 7.25
N LEU A 264 2.09 21.24 6.61
CA LEU A 264 3.09 20.45 7.33
C LEU A 264 3.97 21.34 8.22
N ALA A 265 4.29 22.55 7.77
CA ALA A 265 5.03 23.51 8.58
C ALA A 265 4.23 23.91 9.84
N ALA A 266 2.92 24.15 9.72
CA ALA A 266 2.05 24.44 10.85
C ALA A 266 1.94 23.27 11.84
N ASN A 267 1.78 22.03 11.32
CA ASN A 267 1.60 20.83 12.14
C ASN A 267 2.87 20.39 12.91
N ARG A 268 4.07 20.63 12.36
CA ARG A 268 5.35 20.29 13.03
C ARG A 268 5.61 21.04 14.35
N LEU A 269 4.87 22.10 14.66
CA LEU A 269 4.96 22.81 15.95
C LEU A 269 4.19 22.10 17.08
N LEU A 270 3.25 21.21 16.76
CA LEU A 270 2.40 20.50 17.73
C LEU A 270 2.99 19.14 18.12
N ASP A 271 3.66 18.45 17.19
CA ASP A 271 4.37 17.18 17.44
C ASP A 271 5.42 17.28 18.58
N TRP A 272 5.92 18.49 18.86
CA TRP A 272 6.88 18.74 19.94
C TRP A 272 6.24 18.84 21.35
N GLN A 273 4.90 18.88 21.44
CA GLN A 273 4.17 19.00 22.71
C GLN A 273 3.48 17.69 23.15
N SER A 274 3.42 16.67 22.30
CA SER A 274 2.67 15.43 22.56
C SER A 274 3.56 14.19 22.69
N ASP A 275 4.66 14.30 23.43
CA ASP A 275 5.62 13.20 23.66
C ASP A 275 5.03 11.95 24.37
N GLU A 276 3.73 11.92 24.70
CA GLU A 276 3.15 10.85 25.51
C GLU A 276 2.21 9.85 24.81
N HIS A 277 1.72 10.02 23.56
CA HIS A 277 0.77 9.05 22.97
C HIS A 277 1.25 8.49 21.62
N LYS A 278 2.18 7.53 21.69
CA LYS A 278 2.64 6.70 20.57
C LYS A 278 1.83 5.40 20.53
N GLN A 279 0.76 5.39 19.74
CA GLN A 279 -0.02 4.26 19.19
C GLN A 279 -1.49 4.72 19.18
N ASP A 280 -2.16 4.60 18.04
CA ASP A 280 -3.60 4.91 17.83
C ASP A 280 -4.10 6.35 17.67
N SER A 281 -3.26 7.33 17.34
CA SER A 281 -3.81 8.61 16.87
C SER A 281 -4.21 8.52 15.39
N GLY A 282 -5.53 8.36 15.14
CA GLY A 282 -6.20 8.71 13.89
C GLY A 282 -6.00 10.19 13.49
N PRO A 283 -6.84 10.78 12.61
CA PRO A 283 -6.55 12.07 11.99
C PRO A 283 -6.66 13.22 13.00
N ILE A 284 -5.58 13.52 13.72
CA ILE A 284 -5.50 14.61 14.71
C ILE A 284 -5.19 15.98 14.06
N PHE A 285 -5.01 16.06 12.73
CA PHE A 285 -4.21 17.17 12.16
C PHE A 285 -4.98 18.33 11.48
N LEU A 286 -6.30 18.46 11.64
CA LEU A 286 -7.07 19.49 10.91
C LEU A 286 -7.33 20.81 11.67
N GLU A 287 -6.97 20.93 12.95
CA GLU A 287 -7.43 22.11 13.72
C GLU A 287 -6.68 23.43 13.41
N GLN A 288 -5.51 23.42 12.76
CA GLN A 288 -4.75 24.67 12.52
C GLN A 288 -4.01 24.70 11.17
N SER A 289 -4.75 24.74 10.05
CA SER A 289 -4.12 25.04 8.76
C SER A 289 -3.71 26.52 8.65
N ALA A 290 -2.71 26.79 7.81
CA ALA A 290 -2.29 28.16 7.52
C ALA A 290 -3.48 29.00 7.02
N ARG A 291 -3.56 30.25 7.50
CA ARG A 291 -4.54 31.23 7.01
C ARG A 291 -3.97 31.90 5.76
N PHE A 292 -4.73 31.85 4.68
CA PHE A 292 -4.36 32.46 3.43
C PHE A 292 -5.11 33.76 3.20
N VAL A 293 -4.42 34.72 2.57
CA VAL A 293 -4.97 35.99 2.14
C VAL A 293 -4.93 36.02 0.63
N TYR A 294 -6.11 35.98 0.02
CA TYR A 294 -6.29 36.12 -1.41
C TYR A 294 -6.35 37.60 -1.81
N ARG A 295 -5.61 37.92 -2.88
CA ARG A 295 -5.81 39.11 -3.71
C ARG A 295 -5.82 38.67 -5.17
N PRO A 296 -6.39 39.45 -6.10
CA PRO A 296 -6.25 39.16 -7.52
C PRO A 296 -4.77 38.91 -7.86
N GLN A 297 -4.47 37.75 -8.45
CA GLN A 297 -3.11 37.35 -8.87
C GLN A 297 -2.10 37.11 -7.74
N ALA A 298 -2.52 37.10 -6.47
CA ALA A 298 -1.62 36.81 -5.35
C ALA A 298 -2.30 36.04 -4.23
N LEU A 299 -1.57 35.08 -3.67
CA LEU A 299 -2.00 34.30 -2.51
C LEU A 299 -0.90 34.38 -1.46
N SER A 300 -1.21 34.92 -0.28
CA SER A 300 -0.21 35.11 0.77
C SER A 300 -0.53 34.31 2.02
N PHE A 301 0.49 33.78 2.66
CA PHE A 301 0.41 33.19 4.00
C PHE A 301 1.66 33.53 4.79
N GLN A 302 1.63 33.30 6.09
CA GLN A 302 2.74 33.56 6.98
C GLN A 302 3.03 32.33 7.83
N PHE A 303 4.30 31.98 7.93
CA PHE A 303 4.79 30.95 8.82
C PHE A 303 5.90 31.52 9.70
N GLY A 304 5.67 31.54 11.01
CA GLY A 304 6.54 32.25 11.96
C GLY A 304 6.73 33.71 11.56
N LYS A 305 7.99 34.12 11.33
CA LYS A 305 8.36 35.48 10.91
C LYS A 305 8.48 35.66 9.40
N THR A 306 8.25 34.60 8.62
CA THR A 306 8.41 34.61 7.17
C THR A 306 7.06 34.68 6.49
N ARG A 307 6.88 35.65 5.61
CA ARG A 307 5.71 35.78 4.73
C ARG A 307 6.05 35.19 3.37
N TYR A 308 5.12 34.43 2.83
CA TYR A 308 5.19 33.87 1.49
C TYR A 308 4.04 34.46 0.68
N THR A 309 4.34 34.94 -0.52
CA THR A 309 3.33 35.42 -1.47
C THR A 309 3.55 34.74 -2.81
N ILE A 310 2.64 33.82 -3.15
CA ILE A 310 2.56 33.25 -4.49
C ILE A 310 2.03 34.33 -5.42
N VAL A 311 2.74 34.58 -6.52
CA VAL A 311 2.40 35.56 -7.56
C VAL A 311 1.97 34.82 -8.83
N ASP A 312 0.83 35.20 -9.40
CA ASP A 312 0.22 34.66 -10.62
C ASP A 312 -0.23 35.80 -11.56
N GLU A 313 0.74 36.55 -12.06
CA GLU A 313 0.53 37.61 -13.04
C GLU A 313 0.69 37.05 -14.48
N PRO A 314 0.14 37.71 -15.52
CA PRO A 314 0.16 37.18 -16.88
C PRO A 314 1.55 36.78 -17.41
N GLN A 315 2.57 37.57 -17.09
CA GLN A 315 3.96 37.40 -17.54
C GLN A 315 4.94 37.12 -16.39
N ARG A 316 4.43 36.85 -15.18
CA ARG A 316 5.25 36.65 -13.99
C ARG A 316 4.57 35.70 -13.02
N VAL A 317 5.22 34.57 -12.79
CA VAL A 317 4.88 33.62 -11.74
C VAL A 317 6.06 33.42 -10.80
N GLY A 318 5.78 33.10 -9.55
CA GLY A 318 6.82 32.82 -8.57
C GLY A 318 6.34 32.95 -7.14
N VAL A 319 7.28 32.89 -6.20
CA VAL A 319 7.00 33.06 -4.77
C VAL A 319 7.92 34.14 -4.22
N ASP A 320 7.32 35.22 -3.71
CA ASP A 320 8.04 36.19 -2.88
C ASP A 320 8.16 35.64 -1.47
N VAL A 321 9.37 35.59 -0.95
CA VAL A 321 9.66 35.12 0.41
C VAL A 321 10.28 36.27 1.18
N GLN A 322 9.54 36.79 2.16
CA GLN A 322 9.94 37.93 2.98
C GLN A 322 10.20 37.48 4.42
N GLN A 323 11.41 37.71 4.92
CA GLN A 323 11.80 37.46 6.30
C GLN A 323 12.43 38.72 6.90
N GLY A 324 11.67 39.43 7.74
CA GLY A 324 12.09 40.73 8.26
C GLY A 324 12.28 41.76 7.14
N GLN A 325 13.49 42.32 7.03
CA GLN A 325 13.86 43.30 5.99
C GLN A 325 14.39 42.65 4.70
N GLN A 326 14.63 41.34 4.70
CA GLN A 326 15.11 40.61 3.54
C GLN A 326 13.92 40.05 2.75
N SER A 327 13.97 40.16 1.43
CA SER A 327 13.06 39.48 0.51
C SER A 327 13.84 38.91 -0.67
N PHE A 328 13.41 37.75 -1.15
CA PHE A 328 13.87 37.18 -2.41
C PHE A 328 12.69 36.59 -3.18
N PHE A 329 12.81 36.61 -4.51
CA PHE A 329 11.78 36.09 -5.40
C PHE A 329 12.24 34.78 -6.05
N LEU A 330 11.56 33.69 -5.70
CA LEU A 330 11.70 32.40 -6.36
C LEU A 330 10.96 32.47 -7.70
N ARG A 331 11.70 32.84 -8.75
CA ARG A 331 11.13 33.04 -10.09
C ARG A 331 10.64 31.71 -10.68
N GLY A 332 9.36 31.66 -11.02
CA GLY A 332 8.76 30.53 -11.72
C GLY A 332 8.89 30.65 -13.24
N ASP A 333 8.87 29.51 -13.91
CA ASP A 333 8.79 29.43 -15.36
C ASP A 333 7.34 29.60 -15.81
N VAL A 334 7.04 30.73 -16.44
CA VAL A 334 5.71 31.08 -16.95
C VAL A 334 5.21 30.05 -17.96
N THR A 335 6.10 29.41 -18.73
CA THR A 335 5.71 28.40 -19.73
C THR A 335 5.24 27.09 -19.10
N SER A 336 5.66 26.83 -17.86
CA SER A 336 5.24 25.67 -17.06
C SER A 336 3.96 25.92 -16.25
N ARG A 337 3.38 27.14 -16.31
CA ARG A 337 2.18 27.48 -15.55
C ARG A 337 0.98 26.65 -16.00
N ASN A 338 0.31 26.00 -15.06
CA ASN A 338 -0.99 25.39 -15.27
C ASN A 338 -1.97 25.88 -14.19
N GLY A 339 -3.16 26.32 -14.61
CA GLY A 339 -4.16 26.87 -13.71
C GLY A 339 -3.93 28.35 -13.37
N SER A 340 -4.70 28.86 -12.41
CA SER A 340 -4.59 30.25 -11.96
C SER A 340 -5.24 30.43 -10.58
N LEU A 341 -4.66 31.32 -9.78
CA LEU A 341 -5.23 31.77 -8.50
C LEU A 341 -6.60 32.43 -8.66
N THR A 342 -6.96 32.90 -9.87
CA THR A 342 -8.30 33.44 -10.14
C THR A 342 -9.42 32.44 -9.87
N ARG A 343 -9.17 31.12 -9.91
CA ARG A 343 -10.13 30.08 -9.54
C ARG A 343 -10.58 30.20 -8.07
N LEU A 344 -9.74 30.74 -7.19
CA LEU A 344 -10.07 30.93 -5.78
C LEU A 344 -11.14 32.00 -5.54
N LYS A 345 -11.43 32.87 -6.51
CA LYS A 345 -12.46 33.93 -6.37
C LYS A 345 -13.85 33.38 -6.09
N GLN A 346 -14.12 32.17 -6.58
CA GLN A 346 -15.41 31.50 -6.48
C GLN A 346 -15.36 30.31 -5.52
N ALA A 347 -14.22 30.05 -4.89
CA ALA A 347 -14.04 28.93 -3.99
C ALA A 347 -14.67 29.23 -2.63
N THR A 348 -15.54 28.32 -2.17
CA THR A 348 -16.03 28.31 -0.78
C THR A 348 -15.02 27.55 0.06
N VAL A 349 -14.03 28.27 0.60
CA VAL A 349 -12.93 27.65 1.36
C VAL A 349 -12.75 28.32 2.72
N SER A 350 -12.65 27.52 3.77
CA SER A 350 -12.77 27.97 5.17
C SER A 350 -11.57 28.78 5.68
N ASN A 351 -10.38 28.59 5.09
CA ASN A 351 -9.13 29.20 5.53
C ASN A 351 -8.63 30.37 4.65
N LEU A 352 -9.48 30.87 3.74
CA LEU A 352 -9.15 31.95 2.83
C LEU A 352 -9.83 33.27 3.24
N LYS A 353 -9.05 34.34 3.32
CA LYS A 353 -9.56 35.71 3.48
C LYS A 353 -9.41 36.49 2.18
N PHE A 354 -10.50 37.12 1.74
CA PHE A 354 -10.49 38.04 0.61
C PHE A 354 -10.09 39.44 1.09
N ASN A 355 -9.10 40.05 0.43
CA ASN A 355 -8.63 41.40 0.69
C ASN A 355 -8.63 42.27 -0.56
#